data_AF-T0V4E4-F1
#
_entry.id   AF-T0V4E4-F1
#
_cell.length_a   1.000
_cell.length_b   1.000
_cell.length_c   1.000
_cell.angle_alpha   90.00
_cell.angle_beta   90.00
_cell.angle_gamma   90.00
#
_symmetry.space_group_name_H-M   'P 1'
#
loop_
_entity.id
_entity.type
_entity.pdbx_description
1 polymer ?
#
loop_
_entity_poly.entity_id
_entity_poly.type
_entity_poly.pdbx_seq_one_letter_code
_entity_poly.pdbx_strand_id
1 'polypeptide(L)'
;MLDVKRIRNDFDALAEKLATRGVAAETLNELKELDVKRRELLIKSEELKAQRNIASDGIAQAKRNKEDASEQIAAMQKVSAAIKEIDAELATIDEKLNAIVVTLPNTPNDSVPVGADEDENVEVRRWGTPREFDFEVKAHWDLGEDLGILDWERGAKVTGSRFLFYKGLGAKLERAIYNFMLDEHAKEGYTEMITPYMVNHDSMFGTGQYPKFKEDTFELDGTDYVLIPTAEVPLTNYYRGEILDGKELPIYFTAMSPSFRSEAGSAGRDTRGLIRLHQFHKVEMVKFSKPEDSYDELEKW
;
A
#
# COMPACT_ATOMS: atom_id res chain seq x y z
N MET A 1 -2.50 5.85 3.60
CA MET A 1 -2.27 5.91 5.07
C MET A 1 -3.47 6.57 5.74
N LEU A 2 -3.77 6.21 6.99
CA LEU A 2 -4.82 6.86 7.76
C LEU A 2 -4.37 8.25 8.24
N ASP A 3 -5.27 9.23 8.22
CA ASP A 3 -5.00 10.55 8.77
C ASP A 3 -4.89 10.49 10.31
N VAL A 4 -3.73 10.89 10.84
CA VAL A 4 -3.47 10.94 12.29
C VAL A 4 -4.48 11.85 13.00
N LYS A 5 -4.96 12.92 12.37
CA LYS A 5 -6.00 13.77 12.96
C LYS A 5 -7.32 13.02 13.10
N ARG A 6 -7.68 12.18 12.13
CA ARG A 6 -8.87 11.32 12.21
C ARG A 6 -8.72 10.29 13.33
N ILE A 7 -7.57 9.62 13.42
CA ILE A 7 -7.28 8.67 14.51
C ILE A 7 -7.42 9.36 15.87
N ARG A 8 -6.94 10.59 16.01
CA ARG A 8 -7.03 11.35 17.25
C ARG A 8 -8.46 11.73 17.61
N ASN A 9 -9.23 12.22 16.65
CA ASN A 9 -10.56 12.77 16.90
C ASN A 9 -11.62 11.69 17.12
N ASP A 10 -11.40 10.49 16.58
CA ASP A 10 -12.37 9.39 16.58
C ASP A 10 -11.69 8.05 16.91
N PHE A 11 -10.84 8.07 17.94
CA PHE A 11 -9.98 6.92 18.28
C PHE A 11 -10.77 5.65 18.55
N ASP A 12 -11.81 5.74 19.40
CA ASP A 12 -12.53 4.56 19.88
C ASP A 12 -13.27 3.85 18.74
N ALA A 13 -13.98 4.61 17.87
CA ALA A 13 -14.68 4.02 16.73
C ALA A 13 -13.72 3.46 15.67
N LEU A 14 -12.60 4.15 15.43
CA LEU A 14 -11.58 3.66 14.50
C LEU A 14 -10.89 2.41 15.04
N ALA A 15 -10.64 2.34 16.34
CA ALA A 15 -10.05 1.18 16.99
C ALA A 15 -10.95 -0.06 16.88
N GLU A 16 -12.26 0.11 17.12
CA GLU A 16 -13.23 -0.96 16.93
C GLU A 16 -13.20 -1.51 15.50
N LYS A 17 -13.22 -0.62 14.50
CA LYS A 17 -13.15 -1.02 13.07
C LYS A 17 -11.81 -1.64 12.66
N LEU A 18 -10.70 -1.23 13.26
CA LEU A 18 -9.40 -1.82 12.95
C LEU A 18 -9.22 -3.18 13.64
N ALA A 19 -9.84 -3.39 14.81
CA ALA A 19 -9.84 -4.67 15.51
C ALA A 19 -10.51 -5.77 14.67
N THR A 20 -11.57 -5.45 13.91
CA THR A 20 -12.20 -6.40 12.98
C THR A 20 -11.29 -6.79 11.80
N ARG A 21 -10.17 -6.09 11.62
CA ARG A 21 -9.12 -6.40 10.62
C ARG A 21 -7.86 -6.98 11.25
N GLY A 22 -7.93 -7.42 12.50
CA GLY A 22 -6.83 -8.08 13.22
C GLY A 22 -5.76 -7.12 13.74
N VAL A 23 -6.02 -5.82 13.83
CA VAL A 23 -5.09 -4.88 14.46
C VAL A 23 -5.15 -5.03 15.97
N ALA A 24 -3.99 -5.29 16.59
CA ALA A 24 -3.88 -5.45 18.03
C ALA A 24 -4.21 -4.15 18.78
N ALA A 25 -4.94 -4.26 19.90
CA ALA A 25 -5.31 -3.11 20.72
C ALA A 25 -4.08 -2.40 21.29
N GLU A 26 -3.02 -3.16 21.58
CA GLU A 26 -1.73 -2.68 22.07
C GLU A 26 -1.09 -1.70 21.08
N THR A 27 -1.11 -2.02 19.78
CA THR A 27 -0.58 -1.15 18.72
C THR A 27 -1.32 0.18 18.64
N LEU A 28 -2.64 0.14 18.80
CA LEU A 28 -3.48 1.35 18.78
C LEU A 28 -3.28 2.20 20.05
N ASN A 29 -3.16 1.56 21.21
CA ASN A 29 -2.87 2.25 22.46
C ASN A 29 -1.48 2.89 22.44
N GLU A 30 -0.46 2.19 21.93
CA GLU A 30 0.88 2.75 21.76
C GLU A 30 0.85 3.99 20.86
N LEU A 31 0.14 3.94 19.73
CA LEU A 31 -0.04 5.10 18.86
C LEU A 31 -0.66 6.29 19.61
N LYS A 32 -1.71 6.04 20.41
CA LYS A 32 -2.39 7.08 21.20
C LYS A 32 -1.45 7.71 22.24
N GLU A 33 -0.69 6.89 22.96
CA GLU A 33 0.28 7.35 23.96
C GLU A 33 1.41 8.17 23.32
N LEU A 34 1.95 7.70 22.19
CA LEU A 34 2.98 8.41 21.45
C LEU A 34 2.46 9.75 20.91
N ASP A 35 1.23 9.84 20.40
CA ASP A 35 0.64 11.11 19.95
C ASP A 35 0.45 12.11 21.11
N VAL A 36 -0.01 11.64 22.27
CA VAL A 36 -0.14 12.48 23.48
C VAL A 36 1.23 13.03 23.88
N LYS A 37 2.22 12.15 24.05
CA LYS A 37 3.57 12.53 24.44
C LYS A 37 4.22 13.49 23.45
N ARG A 38 4.04 13.24 22.15
CA ARG A 38 4.50 14.12 21.08
C ARG A 38 3.97 15.54 21.25
N ARG A 39 2.67 15.69 21.50
CA ARG A 39 2.03 17.00 21.64
C ARG A 39 2.53 17.75 22.87
N GLU A 40 2.67 17.05 24.00
CA GLU A 40 3.23 17.63 25.22
C GLU A 40 4.66 18.13 25.01
N LEU A 41 5.50 17.33 24.37
CA LEU A 41 6.88 17.70 24.06
C LEU A 41 6.97 18.84 23.04
N LEU A 42 6.08 18.88 22.05
CA LEU A 42 6.01 20.01 21.10
C LEU A 42 5.68 21.32 21.82
N ILE A 43 4.66 21.33 22.70
CA ILE A 43 4.31 22.51 23.48
C ILE A 43 5.51 22.96 24.33
N LYS A 44 6.14 22.02 25.04
CA LYS A 44 7.31 22.30 25.88
C LYS A 44 8.51 22.82 25.07
N SER A 45 8.76 22.27 23.88
CA SER A 45 9.82 22.73 22.97
C SER A 45 9.58 24.17 22.55
N GLU A 46 8.35 24.51 22.18
CA GLU A 46 7.98 25.88 21.77
C GLU A 46 8.04 26.89 22.94
N GLU A 47 7.60 26.50 24.13
CA GLU A 47 7.75 27.32 25.35
C GLU A 47 9.22 27.63 25.66
N LEU A 48 10.10 26.61 25.61
CA LEU A 48 11.53 26.80 25.86
C LEU A 48 12.20 27.62 24.76
N LYS A 49 11.82 27.44 23.48
CA LYS A 49 12.32 28.27 22.37
C LYS A 49 11.90 29.72 22.54
N ALA A 50 10.65 29.97 22.94
CA ALA A 50 10.16 31.32 23.24
C ALA A 50 10.93 31.95 24.42
N GLN A 51 11.11 31.21 25.51
CA GLN A 51 11.90 31.64 26.67
C GLN A 51 13.35 31.98 26.27
N ARG A 52 13.99 31.12 25.47
CA ARG A 52 15.34 31.32 24.97
C ARG A 52 15.46 32.59 24.13
N ASN A 53 14.50 32.86 23.24
CA ASN A 53 14.52 34.04 22.38
C ASN A 53 14.39 35.32 23.23
N ILE A 54 13.42 35.39 24.15
CA ILE A 54 13.23 36.53 25.06
C ILE A 54 14.50 36.79 25.90
N ALA A 55 15.08 35.74 26.46
CA ALA A 55 16.28 35.86 27.28
C ALA A 55 17.54 36.22 26.47
N SER A 56 17.64 35.76 25.21
CA SER A 56 18.75 36.14 24.31
C SER A 56 18.74 37.63 23.99
N ASP A 57 17.56 38.21 23.76
CA ASP A 57 17.39 39.66 23.57
C ASP A 57 17.80 40.44 24.82
N GLY A 58 17.38 39.97 26.00
CA GLY A 58 17.78 40.55 27.29
C GLY A 58 19.29 40.49 27.53
N ILE A 59 19.94 39.35 27.24
CA ILE A 59 21.40 39.18 27.36
C ILE A 59 22.13 40.11 26.38
N ALA A 60 21.64 40.26 25.15
CA ALA A 60 22.23 41.16 24.17
C ALA A 60 22.15 42.63 24.62
N GLN A 61 21.05 43.02 25.26
CA GLN A 61 20.88 44.35 25.84
C GLN A 61 21.82 44.59 27.03
N ALA A 62 21.89 43.66 27.98
CA ALA A 62 22.78 43.73 29.14
C ALA A 62 24.26 43.85 28.72
N LYS A 63 24.69 43.06 27.72
CA LYS A 63 26.04 43.16 27.15
C LYS A 63 26.33 44.53 26.51
N ARG A 64 25.35 45.14 25.82
CA ARG A 64 25.48 46.50 25.28
C ARG A 64 25.62 47.55 26.39
N ASN A 65 24.91 47.35 27.49
CA ASN A 65 24.97 48.20 28.68
C ASN A 65 26.20 47.95 29.56
N LYS A 66 27.06 46.96 29.22
CA LYS A 66 28.22 46.51 30.02
C LYS A 66 27.84 45.94 31.39
N GLU A 67 26.65 45.36 31.50
CA GLU A 67 26.16 44.65 32.68
C GLU A 67 26.61 43.18 32.65
N ASP A 68 26.72 42.54 33.83
CA ASP A 68 27.05 41.12 33.92
C ASP A 68 25.83 40.26 33.58
N ALA A 69 25.95 39.47 32.52
CA ALA A 69 24.92 38.54 32.05
C ALA A 69 25.34 37.06 32.23
N SER A 70 26.38 36.76 33.02
CA SER A 70 26.97 35.42 33.14
C SER A 70 25.97 34.37 33.63
N GLU A 71 25.14 34.71 34.61
CA GLU A 71 24.08 33.80 35.12
C GLU A 71 23.00 33.53 34.07
N GLN A 72 22.57 34.56 33.34
CA GLN A 72 21.57 34.45 32.29
C GLN A 72 22.09 33.58 31.13
N ILE A 73 23.37 33.75 30.76
CA ILE A 73 24.05 32.92 29.77
C ILE A 73 24.09 31.46 30.22
N ALA A 74 24.46 31.18 31.47
CA ALA A 74 24.49 29.83 32.02
C ALA A 74 23.09 29.18 32.06
N ALA A 75 22.05 29.95 32.41
CA ALA A 75 20.67 29.49 32.35
C ALA A 75 20.24 29.15 30.90
N MET A 76 20.63 29.98 29.92
CA MET A 76 20.30 29.75 28.51
C MET A 76 21.03 28.57 27.89
N GLN A 77 22.22 28.22 28.38
CA GLN A 77 22.90 26.99 28.01
C GLN A 77 22.09 25.76 28.45
N LYS A 78 21.52 25.77 29.67
CA LYS A 78 20.63 24.68 30.15
C LYS A 78 19.35 24.58 29.33
N VAL A 79 18.72 25.70 29.00
CA VAL A 79 17.53 25.74 28.13
C VAL A 79 17.85 25.18 26.75
N SER A 80 18.98 25.55 26.17
CA SER A 80 19.41 25.06 24.86
C SER A 80 19.70 23.55 24.87
N ALA A 81 20.28 23.03 25.95
CA ALA A 81 20.47 21.59 26.14
C ALA A 81 19.12 20.85 26.24
N ALA A 82 18.18 21.37 27.03
CA ALA A 82 16.84 20.78 27.17
C ALA A 82 16.05 20.78 25.85
N ILE A 83 16.12 21.86 25.05
CA ILE A 83 15.52 21.89 23.70
C ILE A 83 16.11 20.78 22.83
N LYS A 84 17.44 20.61 22.85
CA LYS A 84 18.11 19.58 22.05
C LYS A 84 17.68 18.15 22.44
N GLU A 85 17.51 17.90 23.74
CA GLU A 85 17.00 16.61 24.24
C GLU A 85 15.56 16.37 23.79
N ILE A 86 14.69 17.38 23.93
CA ILE A 86 13.28 17.29 23.50
C ILE A 86 13.17 17.07 21.99
N ASP A 87 13.94 17.80 21.19
CA ASP A 87 13.90 17.68 19.73
C ASP A 87 14.39 16.28 19.27
N ALA A 88 15.37 15.70 19.95
CA ALA A 88 15.82 14.33 19.70
C ALA A 88 14.75 13.29 20.09
N GLU A 89 14.07 13.50 21.22
CA GLU A 89 12.97 12.64 21.65
C GLU A 89 11.76 12.74 20.71
N LEU A 90 11.43 13.94 20.23
CA LEU A 90 10.40 14.16 19.22
C LEU A 90 10.70 13.41 17.91
N ALA A 91 11.94 13.47 17.42
CA ALA A 91 12.33 12.72 16.23
C ALA A 91 12.14 11.20 16.41
N THR A 92 12.52 10.67 17.58
CA THR A 92 12.31 9.26 17.91
C THR A 92 10.83 8.89 17.96
N ILE A 93 9.99 9.75 18.54
CA ILE A 93 8.53 9.54 18.60
C ILE A 93 7.91 9.61 17.20
N ASP A 94 8.35 10.55 16.36
CA ASP A 94 7.89 10.70 14.97
C ASP A 94 8.21 9.44 14.15
N GLU A 95 9.41 8.88 14.29
CA GLU A 95 9.80 7.63 13.63
C GLU A 95 8.90 6.47 14.06
N LYS A 96 8.64 6.32 15.37
CA LYS A 96 7.76 5.25 15.90
C LYS A 96 6.32 5.42 15.44
N LEU A 97 5.78 6.63 15.53
CA LEU A 97 4.42 6.93 15.05
C LEU A 97 4.30 6.61 13.57
N ASN A 98 5.26 7.03 12.76
CA ASN A 98 5.27 6.74 11.34
C ASN A 98 5.32 5.23 11.08
N ALA A 99 6.18 4.48 11.77
CA ALA A 99 6.28 3.03 11.63
C ALA A 99 4.95 2.31 11.92
N ILE A 100 4.18 2.78 12.91
CA ILE A 100 2.85 2.25 13.19
C ILE A 100 1.86 2.67 12.08
N VAL A 101 1.78 3.96 11.76
CA VAL A 101 0.78 4.51 10.82
C VAL A 101 0.91 3.91 9.41
N VAL A 102 2.13 3.71 8.92
CA VAL A 102 2.38 3.10 7.59
C VAL A 102 2.02 1.62 7.55
N THR A 103 1.87 0.97 8.71
CA THR A 103 1.48 -0.43 8.84
C THR A 103 0.03 -0.61 9.30
N LEU A 104 -0.77 0.45 9.44
CA LEU A 104 -2.21 0.29 9.67
C LEU A 104 -2.93 -0.04 8.35
N PRO A 105 -3.87 -1.02 8.33
CA PRO A 105 -4.74 -1.22 7.18
C PRO A 105 -5.72 -0.04 7.03
N ASN A 106 -6.40 0.04 5.89
CA ASN A 106 -7.48 1.01 5.71
C ASN A 106 -8.66 0.68 6.63
N THR A 107 -9.44 1.70 7.00
CA THR A 107 -10.66 1.49 7.80
C THR A 107 -11.72 0.80 6.92
N PRO A 108 -12.27 -0.36 7.33
CA PRO A 108 -13.35 -1.00 6.58
C PRO A 108 -14.60 -0.10 6.54
N ASN A 109 -15.36 -0.19 5.45
CA ASN A 109 -16.68 0.44 5.35
C ASN A 109 -17.68 -0.25 6.29
N ASP A 110 -18.69 0.47 6.75
CA ASP A 110 -19.74 -0.06 7.63
C ASP A 110 -20.56 -1.20 7.00
N SER A 111 -20.60 -1.29 5.68
CA SER A 111 -21.26 -2.37 4.95
C SER A 111 -20.44 -3.66 4.86
N VAL A 112 -19.15 -3.65 5.22
CA VAL A 112 -18.30 -4.83 5.12
C VAL A 112 -18.64 -5.80 6.26
N PRO A 113 -19.03 -7.06 5.96
CA PRO A 113 -19.28 -8.04 7.00
C PRO A 113 -18.00 -8.33 7.80
N VAL A 114 -18.14 -8.50 9.11
CA VAL A 114 -17.05 -8.91 9.98
C VAL A 114 -16.92 -10.43 9.88
N GLY A 115 -15.70 -10.92 9.65
CA GLY A 115 -15.37 -12.33 9.63
C GLY A 115 -13.88 -12.56 9.88
N ALA A 116 -13.52 -13.73 10.41
CA ALA A 116 -12.14 -14.04 10.77
C ALA A 116 -11.27 -14.44 9.57
N ASP A 117 -11.87 -15.13 8.58
CA ASP A 117 -11.18 -15.72 7.44
C ASP A 117 -12.08 -15.81 6.20
N GLU A 118 -11.60 -16.49 5.15
CA GLU A 118 -12.32 -16.64 3.89
C GLU A 118 -13.65 -17.39 3.97
N ASP A 119 -13.87 -18.24 4.99
CA ASP A 119 -15.08 -19.05 5.14
C ASP A 119 -16.29 -18.23 5.60
N GLU A 120 -16.05 -17.05 6.18
CA GLU A 120 -17.07 -16.11 6.63
C GLU A 120 -17.48 -15.08 5.55
N ASN A 121 -16.90 -15.18 4.35
CA ASN A 121 -17.29 -14.32 3.23
C ASN A 121 -18.74 -14.56 2.80
N VAL A 122 -19.46 -13.48 2.49
CA VAL A 122 -20.86 -13.53 2.06
C VAL A 122 -20.96 -13.50 0.53
N GLU A 123 -21.62 -14.51 -0.05
CA GLU A 123 -21.93 -14.52 -1.48
C GLU A 123 -23.03 -13.48 -1.80
N VAL A 124 -22.68 -12.45 -2.57
CA VAL A 124 -23.61 -11.35 -2.95
C VAL A 124 -24.35 -11.65 -4.26
N ARG A 125 -23.70 -12.31 -5.22
CA ARG A 125 -24.26 -12.60 -6.54
C ARG A 125 -23.67 -13.88 -7.14
N ARG A 126 -24.48 -14.58 -7.93
CA ARG A 126 -24.09 -15.72 -8.77
C ARG A 126 -24.65 -15.53 -10.18
N TRP A 127 -23.87 -15.91 -11.18
CA TRP A 127 -24.30 -15.84 -12.58
C TRP A 127 -23.94 -17.12 -13.34
N GLY A 128 -24.85 -17.57 -14.19
CA GLY A 128 -24.74 -18.84 -14.92
C GLY A 128 -25.09 -20.07 -14.06
N THR A 129 -24.78 -21.25 -14.58
CA THR A 129 -24.98 -22.53 -13.88
C THR A 129 -23.74 -23.38 -14.11
N PRO A 130 -23.08 -23.89 -13.05
CA PRO A 130 -21.95 -24.81 -13.19
C PRO A 130 -22.34 -25.98 -14.10
N ARG A 131 -21.51 -26.25 -15.10
CA ARG A 131 -21.79 -27.32 -16.06
C ARG A 131 -21.73 -28.68 -15.36
N GLU A 132 -22.75 -29.50 -15.58
CA GLU A 132 -22.72 -30.92 -15.24
C GLU A 132 -22.06 -31.71 -16.37
N PHE A 133 -21.20 -32.66 -15.98
CA PHE A 133 -20.48 -33.52 -16.91
C PHE A 133 -20.87 -34.98 -16.64
N ASP A 134 -21.02 -35.74 -17.71
CA ASP A 134 -21.29 -37.18 -17.70
C ASP A 134 -20.00 -38.03 -17.76
N PHE A 135 -18.85 -37.37 -17.54
CA PHE A 135 -17.52 -37.98 -17.51
C PHE A 135 -16.65 -37.35 -16.41
N GLU A 136 -15.55 -38.01 -16.07
CA GLU A 136 -14.57 -37.50 -15.10
C GLU A 136 -13.85 -36.26 -15.65
N VAL A 137 -14.07 -35.11 -15.02
CA VAL A 137 -13.50 -33.83 -15.45
C VAL A 137 -12.02 -33.79 -15.14
N LYS A 138 -11.22 -33.58 -16.19
CA LYS A 138 -9.78 -33.33 -16.03
C LYS A 138 -9.51 -31.92 -15.53
N ALA A 139 -8.50 -31.79 -14.67
CA ALA A 139 -8.01 -30.49 -14.26
C ALA A 139 -7.29 -29.76 -15.41
N HIS A 140 -7.21 -28.43 -15.34
CA HIS A 140 -6.63 -27.60 -16.40
C HIS A 140 -5.15 -27.87 -16.66
N TRP A 141 -4.40 -28.32 -15.66
CA TRP A 141 -2.98 -28.65 -15.83
C TRP A 141 -2.78 -29.93 -16.64
N ASP A 142 -3.64 -30.95 -16.47
CA ASP A 142 -3.56 -32.20 -17.23
C ASP A 142 -4.10 -31.95 -18.65
N LEU A 143 -5.20 -31.20 -18.80
CA LEU A 143 -5.72 -30.78 -20.10
C LEU A 143 -4.70 -29.99 -20.93
N GLY A 144 -4.02 -29.03 -20.30
CA GLY A 144 -3.03 -28.19 -20.98
C GLY A 144 -1.80 -28.98 -21.44
N GLU A 145 -1.39 -30.00 -20.67
CA GLU A 145 -0.30 -30.90 -21.02
C GLU A 145 -0.71 -31.87 -22.15
N ASP A 146 -1.88 -32.51 -22.03
CA ASP A 146 -2.43 -33.41 -23.06
C ASP A 146 -2.59 -32.73 -24.42
N LEU A 147 -2.99 -31.46 -24.42
CA LEU A 147 -3.13 -30.64 -25.63
C LEU A 147 -1.78 -30.08 -26.13
N GLY A 148 -0.70 -30.24 -25.37
CA GLY A 148 0.62 -29.71 -25.70
C GLY A 148 0.70 -28.18 -25.68
N ILE A 149 -0.19 -27.51 -24.94
CA ILE A 149 -0.28 -26.04 -24.89
C ILE A 149 0.31 -25.43 -23.61
N LEU A 150 0.49 -26.22 -22.55
CA LEU A 150 1.21 -25.83 -21.33
C LEU A 150 2.42 -26.77 -21.13
N ASP A 151 3.59 -26.21 -20.90
CA ASP A 151 4.84 -26.96 -20.69
C ASP A 151 5.47 -26.61 -19.34
N TRP A 152 5.09 -27.38 -18.33
CA TRP A 152 5.53 -27.22 -16.95
C TRP A 152 6.98 -27.67 -16.76
N GLU A 153 7.36 -28.79 -17.37
CA GLU A 153 8.70 -29.37 -17.28
C GLU A 153 9.76 -28.37 -17.77
N ARG A 154 9.54 -27.75 -18.93
CA ARG A 154 10.47 -26.74 -19.44
C ARG A 154 10.44 -25.46 -18.63
N GLY A 155 9.28 -25.05 -18.08
CA GLY A 155 9.20 -23.91 -17.16
C GLY A 155 10.04 -24.12 -15.89
N ALA A 156 9.90 -25.29 -15.26
CA ALA A 156 10.68 -25.69 -14.10
C ALA A 156 12.18 -25.79 -14.40
N LYS A 157 12.54 -26.34 -15.56
CA LYS A 157 13.93 -26.46 -15.99
C LYS A 157 14.61 -25.11 -16.26
N VAL A 158 13.90 -24.15 -16.85
CA VAL A 158 14.48 -22.86 -17.26
C VAL A 158 14.52 -21.86 -16.09
N THR A 159 13.51 -21.89 -15.22
CA THR A 159 13.36 -20.88 -14.16
C THR A 159 13.20 -21.50 -12.78
N GLY A 160 12.25 -22.43 -12.63
CA GLY A 160 11.95 -23.07 -11.34
C GLY A 160 10.46 -23.39 -11.20
N SER A 161 10.06 -23.85 -10.01
CA SER A 161 8.63 -24.10 -9.71
C SER A 161 7.77 -22.86 -9.94
N ARG A 162 6.47 -23.05 -10.20
CA ARG A 162 5.50 -21.96 -10.45
C ARG A 162 5.78 -21.09 -11.68
N PHE A 163 6.55 -21.63 -12.63
CA PHE A 163 6.72 -21.09 -13.98
C PHE A 163 6.31 -22.14 -15.02
N LEU A 164 5.94 -21.68 -16.23
CA LEU A 164 5.58 -22.53 -17.36
C LEU A 164 5.88 -21.84 -18.69
N PHE A 165 5.84 -22.62 -19.78
CA PHE A 165 5.66 -22.07 -21.12
C PHE A 165 4.24 -22.31 -21.63
N TYR A 166 3.63 -21.26 -22.16
CA TYR A 166 2.48 -21.39 -23.06
C TYR A 166 2.98 -21.69 -24.48
N LYS A 167 2.34 -22.65 -25.18
CA LYS A 167 2.73 -23.09 -26.52
C LYS A 167 1.55 -23.05 -27.49
N GLY A 168 1.83 -22.73 -28.75
CA GLY A 168 0.87 -22.81 -29.85
C GLY A 168 -0.47 -22.14 -29.52
N LEU A 169 -1.53 -22.94 -29.47
CA LEU A 169 -2.87 -22.46 -29.17
C LEU A 169 -3.02 -21.89 -27.76
N GLY A 170 -2.28 -22.38 -26.75
CA GLY A 170 -2.32 -21.81 -25.40
C GLY A 170 -1.79 -20.38 -25.36
N ALA A 171 -0.65 -20.13 -26.01
CA ALA A 171 -0.09 -18.78 -26.12
C ALA A 171 -1.00 -17.85 -26.94
N LYS A 172 -1.63 -18.37 -28.00
CA LYS A 172 -2.59 -17.60 -28.80
C LYS A 172 -3.84 -17.26 -27.99
N LEU A 173 -4.35 -18.20 -27.18
CA LEU A 173 -5.51 -17.99 -26.33
C LEU A 173 -5.23 -16.93 -25.26
N GLU A 174 -4.09 -17.03 -24.59
CA GLU A 174 -3.68 -16.03 -23.59
C GLU A 174 -3.70 -14.62 -24.17
N ARG A 175 -3.12 -14.46 -25.37
CA ARG A 175 -3.18 -13.19 -26.09
C ARG A 175 -4.59 -12.75 -26.48
N ALA A 176 -5.41 -13.69 -26.93
CA ALA A 176 -6.78 -13.36 -27.31
C ALA A 176 -7.58 -12.86 -26.09
N ILE A 177 -7.36 -13.45 -24.90
CA ILE A 177 -8.06 -13.06 -23.67
C ILE A 177 -7.68 -11.64 -23.27
N TYR A 178 -6.39 -11.30 -23.14
CA TYR A 178 -6.04 -9.95 -22.70
C TYR A 178 -6.40 -8.89 -23.74
N ASN A 179 -6.34 -9.19 -25.05
CA ASN A 179 -6.80 -8.25 -26.08
C ASN A 179 -8.31 -8.02 -25.99
N PHE A 180 -9.08 -9.09 -25.81
CA PHE A 180 -10.54 -8.99 -25.63
C PHE A 180 -10.87 -8.10 -24.42
N MET A 181 -10.23 -8.33 -23.28
CA MET A 181 -10.49 -7.54 -22.07
C MET A 181 -10.14 -6.06 -22.26
N LEU A 182 -9.00 -5.75 -22.89
CA LEU A 182 -8.63 -4.36 -23.21
C LEU A 182 -9.67 -3.70 -24.14
N ASP A 183 -10.09 -4.39 -25.19
CA ASP A 183 -11.11 -3.90 -26.13
C ASP A 183 -12.47 -3.66 -25.45
N GLU A 184 -12.87 -4.51 -24.49
CA GLU A 184 -14.10 -4.31 -23.72
C GLU A 184 -14.00 -3.08 -22.81
N HIS A 185 -12.92 -2.94 -22.03
CA HIS A 185 -12.74 -1.79 -21.15
C HIS A 185 -12.59 -0.47 -21.91
N ALA A 186 -12.01 -0.50 -23.12
CA ALA A 186 -11.98 0.67 -23.99
C ALA A 186 -13.40 1.15 -24.38
N LYS A 187 -14.35 0.22 -24.59
CA LYS A 187 -15.78 0.57 -24.85
C LYS A 187 -16.46 1.16 -23.62
N GLU A 188 -16.02 0.77 -22.42
CA GLU A 188 -16.50 1.29 -21.13
C GLU A 188 -15.90 2.67 -20.79
N GLY A 189 -14.98 3.18 -21.62
CA GLY A 189 -14.39 4.52 -21.48
C GLY A 189 -13.06 4.54 -20.73
N TYR A 190 -12.43 3.40 -20.48
CA TYR A 190 -11.08 3.35 -19.93
C TYR A 190 -10.05 3.77 -20.98
N THR A 191 -9.08 4.58 -20.55
CA THR A 191 -7.89 4.86 -21.37
C THR A 191 -6.91 3.72 -21.21
N GLU A 192 -6.57 3.06 -22.32
CA GLU A 192 -5.56 2.01 -22.35
C GLU A 192 -4.15 2.57 -22.17
N MET A 193 -3.38 1.97 -21.26
CA MET A 193 -2.04 2.38 -20.88
C MET A 193 -1.06 1.19 -21.00
N ILE A 194 0.15 1.45 -21.51
CA ILE A 194 1.29 0.56 -21.34
C ILE A 194 2.16 1.12 -20.23
N THR A 195 2.27 0.41 -19.11
CA THR A 195 3.00 0.88 -17.93
C THR A 195 4.45 0.39 -17.92
N PRO A 196 5.35 1.05 -17.17
CA PRO A 196 6.61 0.42 -16.75
C PRO A 196 6.32 -0.83 -15.92
N TYR A 197 7.09 -1.90 -16.13
CA TYR A 197 6.98 -3.15 -15.34
C TYR A 197 7.97 -3.20 -14.16
N MET A 198 8.77 -2.14 -14.02
CA MET A 198 9.68 -1.89 -12.91
C MET A 198 9.34 -0.51 -12.35
N VAL A 199 9.25 -0.40 -11.03
CA VAL A 199 8.94 0.85 -10.33
C VAL A 199 9.89 1.07 -9.16
N ASN A 200 9.99 2.31 -8.70
CA ASN A 200 10.75 2.65 -7.49
C ASN A 200 9.98 2.33 -6.21
N HIS A 201 10.67 2.35 -5.07
CA HIS A 201 10.09 2.10 -3.75
C HIS A 201 8.96 3.06 -3.37
N ASP A 202 9.02 4.32 -3.80
CA ASP A 202 7.94 5.28 -3.54
C ASP A 202 6.61 4.83 -4.17
N SER A 203 6.66 4.18 -5.34
CA SER A 203 5.46 3.62 -5.97
C SER A 203 4.90 2.46 -5.19
N MET A 204 5.76 1.54 -4.75
CA MET A 204 5.37 0.40 -3.92
C MET A 204 4.80 0.84 -2.57
N PHE A 205 5.32 1.94 -2.01
CA PHE A 205 4.79 2.54 -0.79
C PHE A 205 3.43 3.22 -1.02
N GLY A 206 3.29 3.97 -2.12
CA GLY A 206 2.07 4.70 -2.46
C GLY A 206 0.82 3.81 -2.56
N THR A 207 0.97 2.60 -3.08
CA THR A 207 -0.11 1.61 -3.22
C THR A 207 -0.14 0.55 -2.10
N GLY A 208 0.65 0.74 -1.04
CA GLY A 208 0.56 -0.05 0.19
C GLY A 208 1.21 -1.43 0.13
N GLN A 209 1.93 -1.78 -0.95
CA GLN A 209 2.76 -2.99 -0.97
C GLN A 209 3.89 -2.85 0.05
N TYR A 210 4.53 -1.69 0.13
CA TYR A 210 5.57 -1.43 1.12
C TYR A 210 5.00 -0.68 2.33
N PRO A 211 5.46 -0.98 3.56
CA PRO A 211 6.52 -1.95 3.89
C PRO A 211 6.03 -3.39 4.12
N LYS A 212 4.71 -3.62 4.23
CA LYS A 212 4.14 -4.90 4.72
C LYS A 212 4.44 -6.12 3.85
N PHE A 213 4.32 -5.97 2.54
CA PHE A 213 4.37 -7.05 1.57
C PHE A 213 5.68 -7.04 0.79
N LYS A 214 6.76 -6.51 1.40
CA LYS A 214 8.07 -6.43 0.76
C LYS A 214 8.58 -7.82 0.35
N GLU A 215 8.38 -8.81 1.21
CA GLU A 215 8.78 -10.20 0.96
C GLU A 215 8.00 -10.86 -0.20
N ASP A 216 6.83 -10.32 -0.57
CA ASP A 216 5.98 -10.83 -1.66
C ASP A 216 6.40 -10.31 -3.05
N THR A 217 7.48 -9.53 -3.13
CA THR A 217 7.92 -8.84 -4.36
C THR A 217 9.31 -9.28 -4.82
N PHE A 218 9.66 -8.98 -6.07
CA PHE A 218 10.99 -9.24 -6.63
C PHE A 218 11.75 -7.91 -6.79
N GLU A 219 12.77 -7.69 -5.97
CA GLU A 219 13.69 -6.55 -6.09
C GLU A 219 14.83 -6.85 -7.08
N LEU A 220 15.26 -5.83 -7.82
CA LEU A 220 16.36 -5.94 -8.76
C LEU A 220 17.69 -5.56 -8.10
N ASP A 221 18.59 -6.54 -8.04
CA ASP A 221 19.90 -6.38 -7.42
C ASP A 221 20.70 -5.20 -8.00
N GLY A 222 21.33 -4.43 -7.10
CA GLY A 222 22.09 -3.24 -7.46
C GLY A 222 21.26 -2.03 -7.91
N THR A 223 19.93 -2.03 -7.72
CA THR A 223 19.04 -0.91 -8.07
C THR A 223 17.97 -0.66 -7.00
N ASP A 224 17.26 0.46 -7.10
CA ASP A 224 16.07 0.77 -6.28
C ASP A 224 14.75 0.35 -6.99
N TYR A 225 14.82 -0.58 -7.94
CA TYR A 225 13.67 -1.00 -8.75
C TYR A 225 13.11 -2.36 -8.31
N VAL A 226 11.79 -2.46 -8.41
CA VAL A 226 11.01 -3.63 -8.05
C VAL A 226 10.12 -4.01 -9.23
N LEU A 227 10.03 -5.31 -9.53
CA LEU A 227 9.07 -5.81 -10.52
C LEU A 227 7.65 -5.67 -9.98
N ILE A 228 6.74 -5.14 -10.80
CA ILE A 228 5.37 -4.86 -10.36
C ILE A 228 4.58 -6.16 -10.07
N PRO A 229 3.84 -6.25 -8.94
CA PRO A 229 2.95 -7.37 -8.66
C PRO A 229 1.57 -7.25 -9.35
N THR A 230 1.32 -6.11 -9.99
CA THR A 230 0.10 -5.72 -10.72
C THR A 230 0.32 -4.35 -11.38
N ALA A 231 -0.36 -4.06 -12.50
CA ALA A 231 -0.38 -2.72 -13.10
C ALA A 231 -1.06 -1.66 -12.21
N GLU A 232 -1.79 -2.05 -11.17
CA GLU A 232 -2.34 -1.14 -10.15
C GLU A 232 -1.26 -0.21 -9.59
N VAL A 233 -0.06 -0.73 -9.34
CA VAL A 233 1.06 0.04 -8.77
C VAL A 233 1.44 1.23 -9.66
N PRO A 234 1.86 1.05 -10.92
CA PRO A 234 2.19 2.17 -11.79
C PRO A 234 0.97 3.01 -12.19
N LEU A 235 -0.22 2.41 -12.39
CA LEU A 235 -1.42 3.16 -12.78
C LEU A 235 -1.88 4.12 -11.68
N THR A 236 -1.93 3.68 -10.43
CA THR A 236 -2.36 4.53 -9.30
C THR A 236 -1.34 5.63 -9.00
N ASN A 237 -0.05 5.34 -9.18
CA ASN A 237 1.02 6.32 -9.00
C ASN A 237 1.20 7.28 -10.18
N TYR A 238 0.42 7.15 -11.27
CA TYR A 238 0.57 7.99 -12.46
C TYR A 238 0.49 9.49 -12.13
N TYR A 239 -0.42 9.87 -11.23
CA TYR A 239 -0.60 11.25 -10.75
C TYR A 239 0.03 11.50 -9.37
N ARG A 240 1.03 10.70 -8.95
CA ARG A 240 1.63 10.85 -7.62
C ARG A 240 2.22 12.25 -7.45
N GLY A 241 1.76 12.96 -6.41
CA GLY A 241 2.26 14.30 -6.08
C GLY A 241 1.61 15.42 -6.90
N GLU A 242 0.57 15.11 -7.68
CA GLU A 242 -0.16 16.09 -8.49
C GLU A 242 -1.46 16.53 -7.82
N ILE A 243 -1.98 17.69 -8.24
CA ILE A 243 -3.29 18.20 -7.86
C ILE A 243 -4.15 18.20 -9.13
N LEU A 244 -5.16 17.33 -9.17
CA LEU A 244 -6.06 17.18 -10.31
C LEU A 244 -7.17 18.24 -10.29
N ASP A 245 -7.64 18.67 -11.47
CA ASP A 245 -8.88 19.42 -11.57
C ASP A 245 -10.06 18.46 -11.35
N GLY A 246 -10.89 18.72 -10.34
CA GLY A 246 -12.04 17.87 -10.01
C GLY A 246 -13.09 17.75 -11.14
N LYS A 247 -12.99 18.56 -12.20
CA LYS A 247 -13.79 18.42 -13.43
C LYS A 247 -13.32 17.28 -14.33
N GLU A 248 -12.07 16.84 -14.21
CA GLU A 248 -11.52 15.71 -14.95
C GLU A 248 -11.93 14.37 -14.34
N LEU A 249 -12.42 14.36 -13.09
CA LEU A 249 -12.88 13.17 -12.41
C LEU A 249 -14.32 12.78 -12.82
N PRO A 250 -14.61 11.49 -13.01
CA PRO A 250 -13.70 10.37 -12.80
C PRO A 250 -12.77 10.09 -13.99
N ILE A 251 -11.55 9.63 -13.70
CA ILE A 251 -10.55 9.19 -14.70
C ILE A 251 -10.41 7.67 -14.61
N TYR A 252 -10.40 7.02 -15.77
CA TYR A 252 -10.39 5.56 -15.90
C TYR A 252 -9.17 5.09 -16.70
N PHE A 253 -8.35 4.22 -16.12
CA PHE A 253 -7.21 3.59 -16.78
C PHE A 253 -7.33 2.08 -16.80
N THR A 254 -6.97 1.48 -17.93
CA THR A 254 -6.81 0.03 -18.07
C THR A 254 -5.43 -0.30 -18.61
N ALA A 255 -4.85 -1.42 -18.19
CA ALA A 255 -3.55 -1.85 -18.69
C ALA A 255 -3.38 -3.36 -18.62
N MET A 256 -2.78 -3.95 -19.65
CA MET A 256 -2.23 -5.30 -19.57
C MET A 256 -0.78 -5.23 -19.10
N SER A 257 -0.45 -6.00 -18.06
CA SER A 257 0.95 -6.21 -17.68
C SER A 257 1.23 -7.65 -17.27
N PRO A 258 2.47 -8.14 -17.44
CA PRO A 258 2.95 -9.21 -16.59
C PRO A 258 2.96 -8.73 -15.13
N SER A 259 2.61 -9.62 -14.21
CA SER A 259 2.58 -9.41 -12.77
C SER A 259 3.51 -10.41 -12.11
N PHE A 260 4.36 -9.94 -11.19
CA PHE A 260 5.40 -10.74 -10.55
C PHE A 260 5.19 -10.83 -9.04
N ARG A 261 5.07 -12.04 -8.48
CA ARG A 261 4.86 -12.26 -7.04
C ARG A 261 5.76 -13.37 -6.53
N SER A 262 6.45 -13.14 -5.41
CA SER A 262 7.35 -14.15 -4.83
C SER A 262 6.58 -15.32 -4.20
N GLU A 263 5.30 -15.11 -3.85
CA GLU A 263 4.43 -16.14 -3.25
C GLU A 263 5.02 -16.79 -1.98
N ALA A 264 5.86 -16.05 -1.24
CA ALA A 264 6.65 -16.53 -0.11
C ALA A 264 5.80 -17.17 1.01
N GLY A 265 4.57 -16.68 1.22
CA GLY A 265 3.63 -17.21 2.24
C GLY A 265 2.77 -18.41 1.81
N SER A 266 2.89 -18.91 0.57
CA SER A 266 1.94 -19.87 -0.02
C SER A 266 2.35 -21.34 0.04
N ALA A 267 3.32 -21.70 0.89
CA ALA A 267 3.90 -23.04 0.93
C ALA A 267 2.82 -24.14 1.02
N GLY A 268 2.74 -24.99 -0.01
CA GLY A 268 1.82 -26.13 -0.07
C GLY A 268 0.40 -25.84 -0.59
N ARG A 269 0.00 -24.58 -0.83
CA ARG A 269 -1.29 -24.22 -1.43
C ARG A 269 -1.16 -24.03 -2.95
N ASP A 270 -2.14 -24.53 -3.70
CA ASP A 270 -2.25 -24.42 -5.17
C ASP A 270 -0.93 -24.70 -5.89
N THR A 271 -0.32 -25.85 -5.59
CA THR A 271 1.05 -26.17 -6.04
C THR A 271 1.13 -26.57 -7.52
N ARG A 272 0.00 -26.88 -8.16
CA ARG A 272 -0.07 -27.31 -9.57
C ARG A 272 -1.02 -26.41 -10.37
N GLY A 273 -0.63 -26.10 -11.61
CA GLY A 273 -1.47 -25.36 -12.54
C GLY A 273 -1.26 -23.84 -12.52
N LEU A 274 -2.18 -23.14 -13.19
CA LEU A 274 -2.12 -21.70 -13.48
C LEU A 274 -2.61 -20.78 -12.35
N ILE A 275 -3.25 -21.30 -11.30
CA ILE A 275 -3.93 -20.48 -10.29
C ILE A 275 -2.94 -19.67 -9.45
N ARG A 276 -1.73 -20.21 -9.19
CA ARG A 276 -0.70 -19.55 -8.38
C ARG A 276 0.68 -19.69 -9.02
N LEU A 277 1.09 -18.65 -9.73
CA LEU A 277 2.37 -18.55 -10.45
C LEU A 277 3.19 -17.36 -9.95
N HIS A 278 4.51 -17.41 -10.14
CA HIS A 278 5.35 -16.24 -9.89
C HIS A 278 5.17 -15.15 -10.95
N GLN A 279 4.74 -15.54 -12.16
CA GLN A 279 4.46 -14.63 -13.27
C GLN A 279 3.12 -15.00 -13.92
N PHE A 280 2.25 -14.01 -14.11
CA PHE A 280 0.98 -14.14 -14.84
C PHE A 280 0.63 -12.82 -15.56
N HIS A 281 -0.23 -12.85 -16.58
CA HIS A 281 -0.74 -11.62 -17.17
C HIS A 281 -2.05 -11.22 -16.50
N LYS A 282 -2.23 -9.92 -16.32
CA LYS A 282 -3.47 -9.34 -15.79
C LYS A 282 -3.82 -8.10 -16.61
N VAL A 283 -5.11 -7.94 -16.90
CA VAL A 283 -5.67 -6.66 -17.34
C VAL A 283 -6.25 -6.00 -16.11
N GLU A 284 -5.70 -4.83 -15.76
CA GLU A 284 -6.09 -4.06 -14.59
C GLU A 284 -7.07 -2.96 -14.95
N MET A 285 -7.95 -2.61 -14.02
CA MET A 285 -8.70 -1.37 -14.06
C MET A 285 -8.32 -0.52 -12.86
N VAL A 286 -8.11 0.78 -13.07
CA VAL A 286 -7.89 1.77 -12.01
C VAL A 286 -8.80 2.96 -12.26
N LYS A 287 -9.42 3.46 -11.20
CA LYS A 287 -10.29 4.64 -11.23
C LYS A 287 -9.77 5.69 -10.27
N PHE A 288 -9.71 6.94 -10.73
CA PHE A 288 -9.63 8.10 -9.86
C PHE A 288 -11.00 8.74 -9.83
N SER A 289 -11.62 8.84 -8.65
CA SER A 289 -12.95 9.40 -8.48
C SER A 289 -12.97 10.43 -7.36
N LYS A 290 -14.07 11.19 -7.28
CA LYS A 290 -14.34 12.02 -6.11
C LYS A 290 -14.68 11.13 -4.91
N PRO A 291 -14.36 11.55 -3.68
CA PRO A 291 -14.67 10.77 -2.48
C PRO A 291 -16.14 10.36 -2.38
N GLU A 292 -17.06 11.27 -2.69
CA GLU A 292 -18.51 11.07 -2.65
C GLU A 292 -19.04 10.04 -3.66
N ASP A 293 -18.32 9.81 -4.76
CA ASP A 293 -18.74 8.92 -5.85
C ASP A 293 -18.03 7.54 -5.78
N SER A 294 -17.11 7.35 -4.84
CA SER A 294 -16.19 6.20 -4.84
C SER A 294 -16.87 4.82 -4.73
N TYR A 295 -17.95 4.70 -3.97
CA TYR A 295 -18.72 3.45 -3.86
C TYR A 295 -19.60 3.21 -5.09
N ASP A 296 -20.17 4.26 -5.68
CA ASP A 296 -20.89 4.14 -6.95
C ASP A 296 -19.93 3.68 -8.06
N GLU A 297 -18.68 4.15 -8.04
CA GLU A 297 -17.65 3.68 -8.96
C GLU A 297 -17.20 2.24 -8.72
N LEU A 298 -17.24 1.76 -7.47
CA LEU A 298 -17.00 0.35 -7.12
C LEU A 298 -18.12 -0.56 -7.64
N GLU A 299 -19.37 -0.12 -7.61
CA GLU A 299 -20.48 -0.92 -8.16
C GLU A 299 -20.49 -0.97 -9.70
N LYS A 300 -19.83 0.00 -10.34
CA LYS A 300 -19.58 0.05 -11.80
C LYS A 300 -18.33 -0.72 -12.24
N TRP A 301 -17.60 -1.34 -11.32
CA TRP A 301 -16.46 -2.20 -11.66
C TRP A 301 -16.91 -3.52 -12.30
#